data_AF-A0A952I040-F1
#
_entry.id   AF-A0A952I040-F1
#
_cell.length_a   1.000
_cell.length_b   1.000
_cell.length_c   1.000
_cell.angle_alpha   90.00
_cell.angle_beta   90.00
_cell.angle_gamma   90.00
#
_symmetry.space_group_name_H-M   'P 1'
#
loop_
_entity.id
_entity.type
_entity.pdbx_description
1 polymer ?
#
loop_
_entity_poly.entity_id
_entity_poly.type
_entity_poly.pdbx_seq_one_letter_code
_entity_poly.pdbx_strand_id
1 'polypeptide(L)'
;MSALAIPFPSTQPPGYTWLEDEPEFDPAKHLALEPPASTTSLREFGYPDEVIATKATKVAVSSPFRILSDEGAAVMLDTARRLRNHAVGCERIENMVRGGCYRSRFLRDLCLDPSVTQIMCDIYQADVAPHTMPVHLGHMNYSPEEAGRAVDKWHHDTLPVDYVMMVTDPATLDGGEFEYFVGTKEEMAELAAQGRTPPKDRVVAPHFPGPGYAIALHGDMVVHRGAPLNTHGERISMVNGYVSTDTSADDQHRHKDLKLVDNPDCLYSEWARHAAWRARGRLDSLIEGLAFSSDKTAIATELESAVEDIRVAVAEIRDDDTITMEHYEKSSTESVASN
;
A
#
# COMPACT_ATOMS: atom_id res chain seq x y z
N MET A 1 13.26 -3.49 -18.49
CA MET A 1 13.26 -2.25 -17.70
C MET A 1 11.80 -1.93 -17.45
N SER A 2 11.27 -2.20 -16.25
CA SER A 2 9.92 -1.77 -15.91
C SER A 2 9.89 -0.24 -15.92
N ALA A 3 8.97 0.34 -16.68
CA ALA A 3 8.85 1.78 -16.84
C ALA A 3 7.93 2.34 -15.75
N LEU A 4 8.24 3.53 -15.24
CA LEU A 4 7.32 4.29 -14.40
C LEU A 4 5.99 4.48 -15.13
N ALA A 5 4.88 4.17 -14.48
CA ALA A 5 3.54 4.42 -15.03
C ALA A 5 3.30 5.91 -15.29
N ILE A 6 3.66 6.75 -14.31
CA ILE A 6 3.77 8.21 -14.47
C ILE A 6 5.04 8.73 -13.78
N PRO A 7 5.62 9.86 -14.23
CA PRO A 7 6.76 10.45 -13.54
C PRO A 7 6.35 11.02 -12.17
N PHE A 8 7.27 10.95 -11.20
CA PHE A 8 7.13 11.65 -9.93
C PHE A 8 6.98 13.17 -10.17
N PRO A 9 6.12 13.89 -9.43
CA PRO A 9 5.93 15.32 -9.62
C PRO A 9 7.23 16.12 -9.50
N SER A 10 7.48 17.02 -10.45
CA SER A 10 8.68 17.88 -10.47
C SER A 10 8.65 19.00 -9.43
N THR A 11 7.49 19.26 -8.82
CA THR A 11 7.26 20.30 -7.82
C THR A 11 6.78 19.68 -6.52
N GLN A 12 7.27 20.18 -5.39
CA GLN A 12 6.77 19.78 -4.07
C GLN A 12 5.39 20.40 -3.80
N PRO A 13 4.49 19.67 -3.12
CA PRO A 13 3.25 20.26 -2.62
C PRO A 13 3.53 21.33 -1.55
N PRO A 14 2.59 22.27 -1.32
CA PRO A 14 2.69 23.25 -0.25
C PRO A 14 2.96 22.61 1.12
N GLY A 15 3.88 23.18 1.90
CA GLY A 15 4.22 22.68 3.25
C GLY A 15 5.15 21.45 3.27
N TYR A 16 5.64 21.00 2.12
CA TYR A 16 6.68 19.98 2.02
C TYR A 16 8.03 20.62 1.74
N THR A 17 9.01 20.23 2.54
CA THR A 17 10.41 20.63 2.39
C THR A 17 11.27 19.38 2.41
N TRP A 18 12.32 19.39 1.61
CA TRP A 18 13.27 18.30 1.64
C TRP A 18 14.05 18.29 2.96
N LEU A 19 14.33 17.10 3.46
CA LEU A 19 15.33 16.86 4.48
C LEU A 19 16.70 17.32 3.93
N GLU A 20 17.44 18.03 4.78
CA GLU A 20 18.80 18.50 4.48
C GLU A 20 19.81 17.38 4.71
N ASP A 21 21.02 17.47 4.13
CA ASP A 21 22.12 16.54 4.43
C ASP A 21 21.77 15.04 4.33
N GLU A 22 20.85 14.67 3.43
CA GLU A 22 20.58 13.26 3.12
C GLU A 22 21.68 12.71 2.20
N PRO A 23 22.14 11.46 2.43
CA PRO A 23 22.97 10.79 1.45
C PRO A 23 22.17 10.58 0.14
N GLU A 24 22.86 10.68 -0.99
CA GLU A 24 22.29 10.34 -2.28
C GLU A 24 22.03 8.82 -2.35
N PHE A 25 20.87 8.42 -2.85
CA PHE A 25 20.56 7.01 -3.04
C PHE A 25 21.40 6.40 -4.17
N ASP A 26 22.30 5.51 -3.80
CA ASP A 26 23.09 4.66 -4.69
C ASP A 26 22.61 3.20 -4.63
N PRO A 27 21.94 2.67 -5.67
CA PRO A 27 21.45 1.29 -5.70
C PRO A 27 22.55 0.26 -5.46
N ALA A 28 23.79 0.52 -5.90
CA ALA A 28 24.90 -0.42 -5.79
C ALA A 28 25.40 -0.56 -4.34
N LYS A 29 25.14 0.43 -3.50
CA LYS A 29 25.51 0.42 -2.07
C LYS A 29 24.33 0.06 -1.18
N HIS A 30 23.16 0.62 -1.46
CA HIS A 30 22.02 0.56 -0.55
C HIS A 30 21.11 -0.63 -0.78
N LEU A 31 21.14 -1.26 -1.96
CA LEU A 31 20.33 -2.44 -2.23
C LEU A 31 21.14 -3.73 -2.04
N ALA A 32 20.47 -4.75 -1.52
CA ALA A 32 20.91 -6.13 -1.45
C ALA A 32 19.72 -7.03 -1.79
N LEU A 33 19.28 -6.95 -3.06
CA LEU A 33 18.08 -7.61 -3.54
C LEU A 33 18.24 -9.13 -3.52
N GLU A 34 17.46 -9.81 -2.69
CA GLU A 34 17.37 -11.26 -2.62
C GLU A 34 15.88 -11.63 -2.70
N PRO A 35 15.43 -12.44 -3.68
CA PRO A 35 14.02 -12.75 -3.89
C PRO A 35 13.46 -13.64 -2.77
N PRO A 36 12.12 -13.67 -2.58
CA PRO A 36 11.50 -14.59 -1.63
C PRO A 36 11.69 -16.04 -2.06
N ALA A 37 11.72 -16.95 -1.08
CA ALA A 37 11.79 -18.39 -1.34
C ALA A 37 10.47 -18.95 -1.90
N SER A 38 9.34 -18.32 -1.57
CA SER A 38 8.02 -18.78 -2.00
C SER A 38 6.99 -17.67 -2.00
N THR A 39 5.88 -17.91 -2.71
CA THR A 39 4.66 -17.10 -2.68
C THR A 39 3.45 -18.00 -2.42
N THR A 40 2.44 -17.47 -1.73
CA THR A 40 1.13 -18.11 -1.54
C THR A 40 0.09 -17.36 -2.37
N SER A 41 -0.84 -18.09 -2.99
CA SER A 41 -1.86 -17.54 -3.87
C SER A 41 -3.14 -17.10 -3.13
N LEU A 42 -3.94 -16.23 -3.74
CA LEU A 42 -5.28 -15.86 -3.27
C LEU A 42 -6.20 -17.08 -3.18
N ARG A 43 -6.04 -18.07 -4.06
CA ARG A 43 -6.80 -19.32 -4.00
C ARG A 43 -6.54 -20.09 -2.71
N GLU A 44 -5.29 -20.12 -2.25
CA GLU A 44 -4.91 -20.75 -0.98
C GLU A 44 -5.47 -20.01 0.24
N PHE A 45 -5.79 -18.71 0.10
CA PHE A 45 -6.52 -17.92 1.10
C PHE A 45 -8.03 -18.16 1.06
N GLY A 46 -8.54 -18.91 0.08
CA GLY A 46 -9.95 -19.24 -0.07
C GLY A 46 -10.73 -18.33 -1.04
N TYR A 47 -10.04 -17.43 -1.77
CA TYR A 47 -10.71 -16.64 -2.80
C TYR A 47 -11.11 -17.48 -4.01
N PRO A 48 -12.33 -17.30 -4.55
CA PRO A 48 -12.78 -18.02 -5.72
C PRO A 48 -12.21 -17.42 -7.01
N ASP A 49 -12.20 -18.21 -8.09
CA ASP A 49 -11.51 -17.86 -9.34
C ASP A 49 -12.10 -16.63 -10.03
N GLU A 50 -13.41 -16.44 -9.91
CA GLU A 50 -14.11 -15.27 -10.44
C GLU A 50 -13.67 -13.96 -9.76
N VAL A 51 -13.36 -14.01 -8.46
CA VAL A 51 -12.85 -12.84 -7.72
C VAL A 51 -11.39 -12.59 -8.09
N ILE A 52 -10.59 -13.66 -8.23
CA ILE A 52 -9.17 -13.57 -8.57
C ILE A 52 -8.98 -13.02 -10.00
N ALA A 53 -9.87 -13.35 -10.93
CA ALA A 53 -9.75 -12.98 -12.34
C ALA A 53 -9.73 -11.47 -12.59
N THR A 54 -10.29 -10.66 -11.68
CA THR A 54 -10.29 -9.20 -11.80
C THR A 54 -9.12 -8.54 -11.09
N LYS A 55 -8.20 -9.33 -10.52
CA LYS A 55 -7.12 -8.82 -9.68
C LYS A 55 -5.81 -8.58 -10.42
N ALA A 56 -5.04 -7.59 -9.95
CA ALA A 56 -3.71 -7.26 -10.46
C ALA A 56 -2.75 -8.46 -10.43
N THR A 57 -2.91 -9.34 -9.43
CA THR A 57 -2.13 -10.57 -9.30
C THR A 57 -2.95 -11.67 -8.62
N LYS A 58 -2.55 -12.92 -8.85
CA LYS A 58 -3.05 -14.10 -8.14
C LYS A 58 -2.29 -14.36 -6.83
N VAL A 59 -1.18 -13.67 -6.60
CA VAL A 59 -0.36 -13.80 -5.40
C VAL A 59 -1.06 -13.09 -4.24
N ALA A 60 -1.21 -13.77 -3.11
CA ALA A 60 -1.68 -13.18 -1.88
C ALA A 60 -0.51 -12.55 -1.12
N VAL A 61 0.52 -13.35 -0.83
CA VAL A 61 1.65 -12.93 0.01
C VAL A 61 2.92 -13.71 -0.35
N SER A 62 4.10 -13.10 -0.17
CA SER A 62 5.40 -13.76 -0.30
C SER A 62 5.94 -14.26 1.05
N SER A 63 6.95 -15.12 1.04
CA SER A 63 7.86 -15.20 2.20
C SER A 63 8.65 -13.88 2.34
N PRO A 64 9.23 -13.58 3.51
CA PRO A 64 10.15 -12.44 3.62
C PRO A 64 11.33 -12.54 2.63
N PHE A 65 11.80 -11.39 2.17
CA PHE A 65 12.87 -11.24 1.18
C PHE A 65 13.68 -9.96 1.45
N ARG A 66 14.89 -9.85 0.90
CA ARG A 66 15.80 -8.74 1.21
C ARG A 66 15.73 -7.66 0.15
N ILE A 67 15.63 -6.40 0.57
CA ILE A 67 15.74 -5.23 -0.32
C ILE A 67 17.00 -4.43 0.00
N LEU A 68 17.22 -4.07 1.27
CA LEU A 68 18.33 -3.19 1.64
C LEU A 68 19.58 -3.97 2.08
N SER A 69 20.73 -3.42 1.72
CA SER A 69 22.00 -3.75 2.37
C SER A 69 22.02 -3.21 3.80
N ASP A 70 23.03 -3.58 4.59
CA ASP A 70 23.20 -3.04 5.95
C ASP A 70 23.39 -1.51 5.94
N GLU A 71 24.09 -0.98 4.92
CA GLU A 71 24.27 0.46 4.72
C GLU A 71 22.94 1.14 4.34
N GLY A 72 22.19 0.56 3.39
CA GLY A 72 20.88 1.08 3.01
C GLY A 72 19.88 1.08 4.17
N ALA A 73 19.89 0.02 4.99
CA ALA A 73 19.05 -0.09 6.17
C ALA A 73 19.41 0.96 7.23
N ALA A 74 20.69 1.24 7.44
CA ALA A 74 21.13 2.28 8.36
C ALA A 74 20.67 3.67 7.92
N VAL A 75 20.78 3.99 6.63
CA VAL A 75 20.27 5.25 6.07
C VAL A 75 18.75 5.31 6.18
N MET A 76 18.03 4.22 5.87
CA MET A 76 16.57 4.18 5.96
C MET A 76 16.09 4.43 7.40
N LEU A 77 16.77 3.85 8.40
CA LEU A 77 16.45 4.08 9.81
C LEU A 77 16.65 5.54 10.21
N ASP A 78 17.75 6.18 9.79
CA ASP A 78 17.99 7.61 10.02
C ASP A 78 16.90 8.48 9.36
N THR A 79 16.65 8.26 8.07
CA THR A 79 15.60 8.95 7.32
C THR A 79 14.23 8.80 8.00
N ALA A 80 13.86 7.60 8.45
CA ALA A 80 12.59 7.38 9.14
C ALA A 80 12.52 8.14 10.47
N ARG A 81 13.58 8.14 11.28
CA ARG A 81 13.64 8.93 12.53
C ARG A 81 13.47 10.43 12.27
N ARG A 82 14.07 10.93 11.20
CA ARG A 82 13.95 12.34 10.79
C ARG A 82 12.53 12.67 10.30
N LEU A 83 11.92 11.77 9.55
CA LEU A 83 10.54 11.89 9.06
C LEU A 83 9.51 11.83 10.19
N ARG A 84 9.80 11.19 11.32
CA ARG A 84 8.89 11.07 12.48
C ARG A 84 8.33 12.42 12.95
N ASN A 85 9.07 13.52 12.77
CA ASN A 85 8.60 14.87 13.08
C ASN A 85 7.38 15.33 12.26
N HIS A 86 7.03 14.59 11.21
CA HIS A 86 5.87 14.83 10.36
C HIS A 86 4.78 13.78 10.57
N ALA A 87 4.87 12.99 11.63
CA ALA A 87 3.89 11.96 11.91
C ALA A 87 2.51 12.57 12.23
N VAL A 88 1.48 11.93 11.70
CA VAL A 88 0.07 12.17 11.96
C VAL A 88 -0.56 10.86 12.44
N GLY A 89 -1.77 10.94 12.98
CA GLY A 89 -2.51 9.78 13.47
C GLY A 89 -3.97 9.79 13.02
N CYS A 90 -4.57 8.61 13.02
CA CYS A 90 -5.99 8.39 12.84
C CYS A 90 -6.49 7.28 13.78
N GLU A 91 -7.77 6.92 13.68
CA GLU A 91 -8.36 5.84 14.49
C GLU A 91 -7.67 4.48 14.25
N ARG A 92 -7.16 4.24 13.05
CA ARG A 92 -6.53 2.97 12.65
C ARG A 92 -5.05 2.89 13.04
N ILE A 93 -4.30 3.96 12.81
CA ILE A 93 -2.85 4.04 13.00
C ILE A 93 -2.55 5.29 13.82
N GLU A 94 -1.93 5.12 14.99
CA GLU A 94 -1.65 6.24 15.89
C GLU A 94 -0.53 7.16 15.36
N ASN A 95 0.52 6.58 14.79
CA ASN A 95 1.69 7.32 14.34
C ASN A 95 2.13 6.85 12.94
N MET A 96 1.94 7.70 11.94
CA MET A 96 2.35 7.44 10.56
C MET A 96 2.81 8.69 9.82
N VAL A 97 3.66 8.51 8.80
CA VAL A 97 4.01 9.58 7.86
C VAL A 97 3.46 9.25 6.49
N ARG A 98 2.60 10.16 5.97
CA ARG A 98 2.09 10.18 4.60
C ARG A 98 2.92 11.14 3.75
N GLY A 99 3.11 10.82 2.46
CA GLY A 99 3.85 11.69 1.53
C GLY A 99 5.33 11.89 1.87
N GLY A 100 5.97 10.90 2.51
CA GLY A 100 7.39 10.94 2.88
C GLY A 100 8.33 11.16 1.69
N CYS A 101 7.96 10.66 0.51
CA CYS A 101 8.71 10.86 -0.73
C CYS A 101 8.77 12.32 -1.22
N TYR A 102 7.94 13.22 -0.69
CA TYR A 102 8.07 14.67 -0.92
C TYR A 102 9.01 15.35 0.08
N ARG A 103 9.49 14.62 1.08
CA ARG A 103 10.36 15.12 2.15
C ARG A 103 11.74 14.49 2.11
N SER A 104 11.87 13.25 1.63
CA SER A 104 13.15 12.55 1.55
C SER A 104 13.47 12.18 0.10
N ARG A 105 14.63 12.62 -0.40
CA ARG A 105 15.13 12.22 -1.72
C ARG A 105 15.57 10.77 -1.70
N PHE A 106 16.25 10.35 -0.64
CA PHE A 106 16.67 8.96 -0.45
C PHE A 106 15.46 8.01 -0.52
N LEU A 107 14.40 8.30 0.24
CA LEU A 107 13.18 7.49 0.24
C LEU A 107 12.50 7.48 -1.13
N ARG A 108 12.37 8.65 -1.77
CA ARG A 108 11.78 8.76 -3.11
C ARG A 108 12.55 7.90 -4.11
N ASP A 109 13.86 8.01 -4.14
CA ASP A 109 14.70 7.34 -5.12
C ASP A 109 14.74 5.82 -4.88
N LEU A 110 14.70 5.38 -3.61
CA LEU A 110 14.48 3.97 -3.25
C LEU A 110 13.12 3.46 -3.75
N CYS A 111 12.04 4.17 -3.46
CA CYS A 111 10.66 3.78 -3.82
C CYS A 111 10.40 3.74 -5.34
N LEU A 112 11.21 4.46 -6.12
CA LEU A 112 11.13 4.53 -7.57
C LEU A 112 12.21 3.74 -8.29
N ASP A 113 13.09 3.05 -7.56
CA ASP A 113 14.21 2.35 -8.16
C ASP A 113 13.72 1.22 -9.09
N PRO A 114 14.22 1.17 -10.35
CA PRO A 114 13.75 0.18 -11.32
C PRO A 114 14.15 -1.25 -10.96
N SER A 115 15.23 -1.47 -10.19
CA SER A 115 15.63 -2.82 -9.77
C SER A 115 14.72 -3.34 -8.66
N VAL A 116 14.26 -2.47 -7.74
CA VAL A 116 13.20 -2.82 -6.78
C VAL A 116 11.90 -3.09 -7.53
N THR A 117 11.52 -2.26 -8.50
CA THR A 117 10.30 -2.53 -9.30
C THR A 117 10.38 -3.89 -10.01
N GLN A 118 11.55 -4.25 -10.55
CA GLN A 118 11.71 -5.54 -11.23
C GLN A 118 11.49 -6.73 -10.29
N ILE A 119 12.00 -6.68 -9.05
CA ILE A 119 11.75 -7.76 -8.08
C ILE A 119 10.25 -7.88 -7.78
N MET A 120 9.52 -6.76 -7.73
CA MET A 120 8.08 -6.77 -7.50
C MET A 120 7.30 -7.37 -8.66
N CYS A 121 7.69 -7.07 -9.91
CA CYS A 121 7.11 -7.74 -11.09
C CYS A 121 7.28 -9.26 -11.00
N ASP A 122 8.49 -9.71 -10.64
CA ASP A 122 8.81 -11.13 -10.54
C ASP A 122 8.01 -11.81 -9.41
N ILE A 123 7.85 -11.15 -8.26
CA ILE A 123 7.10 -11.67 -7.11
C ILE A 123 5.60 -11.72 -7.41
N TYR A 124 5.01 -10.64 -7.93
CA TYR A 124 3.58 -10.59 -8.24
C TYR A 124 3.22 -11.35 -9.52
N GLN A 125 4.20 -11.74 -10.33
CA GLN A 125 3.98 -12.39 -11.61
C GLN A 125 3.06 -11.54 -12.51
N ALA A 126 3.23 -10.23 -12.45
CA ALA A 126 2.43 -9.23 -13.13
C ALA A 126 3.30 -7.99 -13.41
N ASP A 127 3.00 -7.28 -14.51
CA ASP A 127 3.66 -6.01 -14.79
C ASP A 127 3.11 -4.95 -13.83
N VAL A 128 3.97 -4.49 -12.93
CA VAL A 128 3.66 -3.44 -11.96
C VAL A 128 4.62 -2.26 -12.08
N ALA A 129 4.15 -1.11 -11.62
CA ALA A 129 4.96 0.09 -11.44
C ALA A 129 4.71 0.68 -10.05
N PRO A 130 5.66 1.46 -9.49
CA PRO A 130 5.41 2.23 -8.26
C PRO A 130 4.10 3.01 -8.37
N HIS A 131 3.34 3.06 -7.28
CA HIS A 131 2.01 3.66 -7.28
C HIS A 131 2.02 5.08 -7.87
N THR A 132 1.07 5.38 -8.76
CA THR A 132 1.04 6.66 -9.48
C THR A 132 0.62 7.84 -8.60
N MET A 133 0.15 7.58 -7.39
CA MET A 133 -0.07 8.60 -6.36
C MET A 133 1.07 8.50 -5.33
N PRO A 134 2.05 9.42 -5.37
CA PRO A 134 3.18 9.48 -4.43
C PRO A 134 2.84 9.41 -2.94
N VAL A 135 1.62 9.76 -2.50
CA VAL A 135 1.21 9.58 -1.10
C VAL A 135 1.26 8.12 -0.62
N HIS A 136 1.21 7.15 -1.54
CA HIS A 136 1.37 5.71 -1.25
C HIS A 136 2.80 5.20 -1.29
N LEU A 137 3.76 6.05 -1.68
CA LEU A 137 5.16 5.66 -1.76
C LEU A 137 5.85 5.96 -0.43
N GLY A 138 6.52 4.95 0.13
CA GLY A 138 7.32 5.09 1.35
C GLY A 138 6.49 5.52 2.56
N HIS A 139 5.26 5.04 2.69
CA HIS A 139 4.42 5.24 3.88
C HIS A 139 5.11 4.66 5.10
N MET A 140 5.25 5.44 6.18
CA MET A 140 5.93 4.98 7.39
C MET A 140 4.92 4.74 8.51
N ASN A 141 5.02 3.61 9.19
CA ASN A 141 4.30 3.32 10.43
C ASN A 141 5.28 3.30 11.60
N TYR A 142 4.90 3.95 12.71
CA TYR A 142 5.69 4.01 13.93
C TYR A 142 4.94 3.38 15.10
N SER A 143 5.69 2.93 16.10
CA SER A 143 5.13 2.45 17.36
C SER A 143 4.17 3.47 17.99
N PRO A 144 3.03 3.00 18.55
CA PRO A 144 2.19 3.78 19.47
C PRO A 144 2.97 4.27 20.69
N GLU A 145 2.45 5.30 21.38
CA GLU A 145 3.01 5.77 22.65
C GLU A 145 2.84 4.73 23.77
N GLU A 146 1.72 4.00 23.76
CA GLU A 146 1.38 2.99 24.77
C GLU A 146 1.57 1.56 24.25
N ALA A 147 2.27 0.73 25.02
CA ALA A 147 2.34 -0.71 24.78
C ALA A 147 0.94 -1.34 24.87
N GLY A 148 0.73 -2.44 24.15
CA GLY A 148 -0.57 -3.14 24.06
C GLY A 148 -1.52 -2.56 23.01
N ARG A 149 -1.21 -1.40 22.42
CA ARG A 149 -1.91 -0.87 21.24
C ARG A 149 -1.29 -1.41 19.96
N ALA A 150 -2.12 -1.79 19.00
CA ALA A 150 -1.66 -2.19 17.67
C ALA A 150 -0.97 -1.01 16.97
N VAL A 151 0.11 -1.29 16.26
CA VAL A 151 0.77 -0.30 15.38
C VAL A 151 -0.17 0.08 14.25
N ASP A 152 -0.84 -0.91 13.69
CA ASP A 152 -1.93 -0.77 12.73
C ASP A 152 -2.93 -1.89 13.03
N LYS A 153 -4.22 -1.57 13.14
CA LYS A 153 -5.29 -2.54 13.43
C LYS A 153 -5.46 -3.56 12.31
N TRP A 154 -6.17 -4.67 12.54
CA TRP A 154 -6.57 -5.57 11.45
C TRP A 154 -7.33 -4.83 10.35
N HIS A 155 -6.81 -4.90 9.12
CA HIS A 155 -7.36 -4.23 7.95
C HIS A 155 -6.99 -4.97 6.66
N HIS A 156 -7.53 -4.51 5.54
CA HIS A 156 -6.95 -4.73 4.21
C HIS A 156 -6.70 -3.35 3.59
N ASP A 157 -5.67 -3.25 2.76
CA ASP A 157 -5.12 -1.97 2.35
C ASP A 157 -5.93 -1.28 1.27
N THR A 158 -5.74 0.04 1.19
CA THR A 158 -6.42 0.93 0.21
C THR A 158 -5.79 0.88 -1.17
N LEU A 159 -4.73 0.08 -1.34
CA LEU A 159 -3.94 -0.04 -2.55
C LEU A 159 -3.92 -1.52 -3.01
N PRO A 160 -3.75 -1.76 -4.32
CA PRO A 160 -3.83 -3.10 -4.89
C PRO A 160 -2.77 -4.04 -4.33
N VAL A 161 -1.50 -3.64 -4.43
CA VAL A 161 -0.33 -4.46 -4.09
C VAL A 161 0.76 -3.58 -3.48
N ASP A 162 1.49 -4.12 -2.53
CA ASP A 162 2.57 -3.43 -1.83
C ASP A 162 3.59 -4.39 -1.20
N TYR A 163 4.70 -3.84 -0.75
CA TYR A 163 5.53 -4.51 0.24
C TYR A 163 5.57 -3.73 1.55
N VAL A 164 5.70 -4.48 2.64
CA VAL A 164 5.98 -3.97 3.98
C VAL A 164 7.39 -4.35 4.39
N MET A 165 8.23 -3.36 4.65
CA MET A 165 9.62 -3.50 5.07
C MET A 165 9.79 -3.20 6.56
N MET A 166 10.57 -4.03 7.25
CA MET A 166 11.04 -3.73 8.60
C MET A 166 12.20 -2.73 8.54
N VAL A 167 12.01 -1.55 9.12
CA VAL A 167 13.04 -0.50 9.17
C VAL A 167 13.85 -0.62 10.46
N THR A 168 13.19 -0.81 11.60
CA THR A 168 13.89 -1.21 12.83
C THR A 168 14.12 -2.72 12.84
N ASP A 169 15.16 -3.16 13.52
CA ASP A 169 15.47 -4.59 13.69
C ASP A 169 14.37 -5.30 14.50
N PRO A 170 13.60 -6.22 13.89
CA PRO A 170 12.55 -6.95 14.57
C PRO A 170 13.06 -7.79 15.75
N ALA A 171 14.32 -8.23 15.74
CA ALA A 171 14.90 -9.03 16.83
C ALA A 171 15.07 -8.24 18.13
N THR A 172 14.97 -6.91 18.07
CA THR A 172 15.06 -6.02 19.23
C THR A 172 13.70 -5.73 19.87
N LEU A 173 12.62 -6.21 19.27
CA LEU A 173 11.24 -5.92 19.68
C LEU A 173 10.64 -7.10 20.46
N ASP A 174 9.71 -6.78 21.35
CA ASP A 174 8.84 -7.74 22.05
C ASP A 174 7.39 -7.43 21.66
N GLY A 175 6.83 -8.27 20.79
CA GLY A 175 5.63 -7.96 20.03
C GLY A 175 5.93 -7.07 18.81
N GLY A 176 4.89 -6.44 18.24
CA GLY A 176 5.04 -5.54 17.10
C GLY A 176 5.15 -6.24 15.73
N GLU A 177 4.91 -7.54 15.68
CA GLU A 177 5.03 -8.36 14.49
C GLU A 177 4.12 -7.86 13.36
N PHE A 178 4.56 -8.02 12.12
CA PHE A 178 3.63 -8.04 11.01
C PHE A 178 2.86 -9.36 11.07
N GLU A 179 1.54 -9.30 11.04
CA GLU A 179 0.67 -10.48 11.06
C GLU A 179 -0.31 -10.42 9.91
N TYR A 180 -0.58 -11.57 9.27
CA TYR A 180 -1.64 -11.69 8.27
C TYR A 180 -2.57 -12.86 8.58
N PHE A 181 -3.83 -12.72 8.19
CA PHE A 181 -4.87 -13.73 8.32
C PHE A 181 -4.96 -14.55 7.04
N VAL A 182 -4.83 -15.87 7.17
CA VAL A 182 -5.02 -16.83 6.07
C VAL A 182 -6.52 -17.07 5.91
N GLY A 183 -7.19 -16.19 5.18
CA GLY A 183 -8.62 -16.22 4.90
C GLY A 183 -9.02 -15.03 4.03
N THR A 184 -10.31 -14.94 3.70
CA THR A 184 -10.81 -13.84 2.87
C THR A 184 -11.22 -12.63 3.71
N LYS A 185 -11.23 -11.45 3.09
CA LYS A 185 -11.71 -10.20 3.69
C LYS A 185 -13.20 -10.23 4.03
N GLU A 186 -13.99 -11.02 3.31
CA GLU A 186 -15.40 -11.29 3.61
C GLU A 186 -15.54 -12.11 4.89
N GLU A 187 -14.75 -13.18 5.04
CA GLU A 187 -14.72 -13.97 6.27
C GLU A 187 -14.28 -13.12 7.46
N MET A 188 -13.27 -12.26 7.28
CA MET A 188 -12.85 -11.35 8.34
C MET A 188 -13.93 -10.34 8.69
N ALA A 189 -14.68 -9.82 7.71
CA ALA A 189 -15.80 -8.93 7.96
C ALA A 189 -16.90 -9.62 8.78
N GLU A 190 -17.20 -10.90 8.51
CA GLU A 190 -18.14 -11.70 9.30
C GLU A 190 -17.68 -11.90 10.74
N LEU A 191 -16.38 -12.18 10.96
CA LEU A 191 -15.78 -12.27 12.29
C LEU A 191 -15.90 -10.93 13.04
N ALA A 192 -15.54 -9.82 12.38
CA ALA A 192 -15.60 -8.48 12.95
C ALA A 192 -17.04 -8.06 13.31
N ALA A 193 -18.02 -8.41 12.47
CA ALA A 193 -19.43 -8.16 12.73
C ALA A 193 -19.93 -8.87 14.01
N GLN A 194 -19.29 -9.99 14.38
CA GLN A 194 -19.53 -10.74 15.61
C GLN A 194 -18.65 -10.28 16.79
N GLY A 195 -17.83 -9.23 16.60
CA GLY A 195 -16.88 -8.76 17.61
C GLY A 195 -15.72 -9.73 17.87
N ARG A 196 -15.37 -10.57 16.88
CA ARG A 196 -14.32 -11.58 16.97
C ARG A 196 -13.09 -11.17 16.18
N THR A 197 -11.92 -11.57 16.68
CA THR A 197 -10.65 -11.47 15.96
C THR A 197 -10.37 -12.74 15.15
N PRO A 198 -9.40 -12.73 14.22
CA PRO A 198 -8.98 -13.93 13.52
C PRO A 198 -8.62 -15.11 14.46
N PRO A 199 -8.97 -16.36 14.11
CA PRO A 199 -8.49 -17.54 14.82
C PRO A 199 -6.96 -17.60 14.80
N LYS A 200 -6.34 -17.87 15.96
CA LYS A 200 -4.86 -17.86 16.10
C LYS A 200 -4.14 -18.83 15.16
N ASP A 201 -4.74 -19.98 14.89
CA ASP A 201 -4.22 -21.00 13.98
C ASP A 201 -4.27 -20.60 12.50
N ARG A 202 -4.94 -19.47 12.19
CA ARG A 202 -5.00 -18.86 10.87
C ARG A 202 -4.32 -17.49 10.80
N VAL A 203 -3.60 -17.11 11.86
CA VAL A 203 -2.75 -15.91 11.87
C VAL A 203 -1.31 -16.35 11.70
N VAL A 204 -0.62 -15.74 10.74
CA VAL A 204 0.79 -15.99 10.48
C VAL A 204 1.60 -14.74 10.80
N ALA A 205 2.65 -14.91 11.60
CA ALA A 205 3.67 -13.91 11.89
C ALA A 205 5.00 -14.36 11.25
N PRO A 206 5.34 -13.92 10.03
CA PRO A 206 6.57 -14.34 9.36
C PRO A 206 7.82 -13.80 10.07
N HIS A 207 8.88 -14.60 10.08
CA HIS A 207 10.17 -14.18 10.63
C HIS A 207 10.94 -13.31 9.63
N PHE A 208 11.20 -12.05 10.01
CA PHE A 208 12.08 -11.15 9.27
C PHE A 208 13.51 -11.24 9.84
N PRO A 209 14.52 -11.59 9.02
CA PRO A 209 15.90 -11.73 9.51
C PRO A 209 16.55 -10.45 10.05
N GLY A 210 16.06 -9.26 9.67
CA GLY A 210 16.61 -7.99 10.14
C GLY A 210 16.02 -6.78 9.42
N PRO A 211 16.59 -5.58 9.64
CA PRO A 211 16.26 -4.37 8.90
C PRO A 211 16.44 -4.55 7.38
N GLY A 212 15.59 -3.90 6.59
CA GLY A 212 15.68 -3.96 5.13
C GLY A 212 15.09 -5.22 4.49
N TYR A 213 14.59 -6.15 5.30
CA TYR A 213 13.77 -7.26 4.84
C TYR A 213 12.31 -6.83 4.72
N ALA A 214 11.65 -7.31 3.68
CA ALA A 214 10.29 -6.98 3.34
C ALA A 214 9.46 -8.23 3.07
N ILE A 215 8.15 -8.05 3.07
CA ILE A 215 7.16 -9.03 2.61
C ILE A 215 6.27 -8.34 1.58
N ALA A 216 5.96 -9.02 0.48
CA ALA A 216 5.10 -8.50 -0.57
C ALA A 216 3.71 -9.11 -0.39
N LEU A 217 2.67 -8.33 -0.59
CA LEU A 217 1.30 -8.79 -0.49
C LEU A 217 0.36 -8.06 -1.45
N HIS A 218 -0.80 -8.68 -1.63
CA HIS A 218 -1.96 -8.05 -2.24
C HIS A 218 -2.71 -7.25 -1.18
N GLY A 219 -2.43 -5.95 -1.10
CA GLY A 219 -2.99 -5.02 -0.12
C GLY A 219 -4.52 -5.10 0.01
N ASP A 220 -5.27 -5.00 -1.10
CA ASP A 220 -6.75 -5.05 -1.08
C ASP A 220 -7.34 -6.41 -0.63
N MET A 221 -6.56 -7.49 -0.64
CA MET A 221 -7.08 -8.85 -0.49
C MET A 221 -6.53 -9.57 0.74
N VAL A 222 -5.35 -9.23 1.22
CA VAL A 222 -4.77 -9.86 2.41
C VAL A 222 -5.12 -9.02 3.64
N VAL A 223 -5.88 -9.63 4.56
CA VAL A 223 -6.13 -9.00 5.86
C VAL A 223 -4.89 -9.14 6.73
N HIS A 224 -4.37 -8.02 7.22
CA HIS A 224 -3.13 -7.97 7.99
C HIS A 224 -3.13 -6.86 9.03
N ARG A 225 -2.09 -6.83 9.86
CA ARG A 225 -1.88 -5.82 10.90
C ARG A 225 -0.42 -5.64 11.29
N GLY A 226 -0.13 -4.52 11.94
CA GLY A 226 1.04 -4.39 12.80
C GLY A 226 0.63 -4.67 14.23
N ALA A 227 0.97 -5.85 14.75
CA ALA A 227 0.54 -6.31 16.06
C ALA A 227 0.99 -5.36 17.20
N PRO A 228 0.34 -5.41 18.37
CA PRO A 228 0.78 -4.64 19.52
C PRO A 228 2.19 -5.00 19.99
N LEU A 229 2.93 -4.02 20.51
CA LEU A 229 4.11 -4.32 21.30
C LEU A 229 3.71 -4.71 22.72
N ASN A 230 4.36 -5.73 23.29
CA ASN A 230 4.15 -6.13 24.69
C ASN A 230 4.90 -5.20 25.66
N THR A 231 6.05 -4.68 25.21
CA THR A 231 6.84 -3.67 25.93
C THR A 231 7.18 -2.51 24.99
N HIS A 232 7.42 -1.31 25.53
CA HIS A 232 7.71 -0.15 24.72
C HIS A 232 9.01 -0.35 23.91
N GLY A 233 8.96 -0.08 22.60
CA GLY A 233 10.08 -0.23 21.67
C GLY A 233 9.91 0.63 20.42
N GLU A 234 11.02 0.96 19.75
CA GLU A 234 11.00 1.73 18.49
C GLU A 234 10.67 0.81 17.32
N ARG A 235 9.38 0.57 17.05
CA ARG A 235 8.95 -0.20 15.88
C ARG A 235 8.71 0.75 14.71
N ILE A 236 9.43 0.56 13.61
CA ILE A 236 9.24 1.33 12.37
C ILE A 236 9.11 0.37 11.19
N SER A 237 8.08 0.53 10.36
CA SER A 237 7.98 -0.10 9.03
C SER A 237 7.80 0.94 7.95
N MET A 238 8.21 0.57 6.74
CA MET A 238 7.95 1.30 5.52
C MET A 238 7.11 0.45 4.58
N VAL A 239 6.06 1.03 4.00
CA VAL A 239 5.19 0.41 3.01
C VAL A 239 5.36 1.15 1.69
N ASN A 240 5.56 0.41 0.60
CA ASN A 240 5.63 1.00 -0.73
C ASN A 240 4.59 0.37 -1.65
N GLY A 241 3.65 1.19 -2.12
CA GLY A 241 2.60 0.74 -3.02
C GLY A 241 3.04 0.62 -4.47
N TYR A 242 2.40 -0.32 -5.16
CA TYR A 242 2.50 -0.53 -6.60
C TYR A 242 1.11 -0.52 -7.24
N VAL A 243 1.04 -0.38 -8.56
CA VAL A 243 -0.17 -0.59 -9.36
C VAL A 243 0.15 -1.49 -10.54
N SER A 244 -0.84 -2.25 -11.02
CA SER A 244 -0.75 -2.94 -12.31
C SER A 244 -0.58 -1.91 -13.41
N THR A 245 0.32 -2.15 -14.37
CA THR A 245 0.44 -1.30 -15.56
C THR A 245 -0.65 -1.58 -16.60
N ASP A 246 -1.40 -2.68 -16.45
CA ASP A 246 -2.60 -2.95 -17.24
C ASP A 246 -3.75 -2.05 -16.74
N THR A 247 -3.96 -0.94 -17.44
CA THR A 247 -5.02 0.03 -17.12
C THR A 247 -6.44 -0.49 -17.41
N SER A 248 -6.58 -1.65 -18.08
CA SER A 248 -7.87 -2.26 -18.37
C SER A 248 -8.44 -3.04 -17.17
N ALA A 249 -7.57 -3.55 -16.30
CA ALA A 249 -7.96 -4.21 -15.05
C ALA A 249 -8.69 -3.26 -14.08
N ASP A 250 -9.44 -3.82 -13.14
CA ASP A 250 -10.12 -3.03 -12.10
C ASP A 250 -9.12 -2.18 -11.31
N ASP A 251 -9.51 -0.94 -11.02
CA ASP A 251 -8.80 -0.18 -10.02
C ASP A 251 -9.18 -0.71 -8.63
N GLN A 252 -8.20 -1.25 -7.91
CA GLN A 252 -8.40 -1.77 -6.55
C GLN A 252 -8.05 -0.71 -5.49
N HIS A 253 -7.80 0.52 -5.93
CA HIS A 253 -7.56 1.65 -5.07
C HIS A 253 -8.85 2.12 -4.38
N ARG A 254 -8.80 2.47 -3.09
CA ARG A 254 -9.91 3.07 -2.34
C ARG A 254 -9.60 4.52 -1.97
N HIS A 255 -9.95 5.44 -2.86
CA HIS A 255 -9.69 6.87 -2.68
C HIS A 255 -10.37 7.48 -1.44
N LYS A 256 -11.60 7.06 -1.15
CA LYS A 256 -12.40 7.57 -0.01
C LYS A 256 -11.64 7.51 1.33
N ASP A 257 -10.88 6.44 1.57
CA ASP A 257 -10.19 6.21 2.84
C ASP A 257 -9.02 7.20 3.03
N LEU A 258 -8.46 7.71 1.93
CA LEU A 258 -7.34 8.63 1.93
C LEU A 258 -7.71 10.03 2.40
N LYS A 259 -8.96 10.47 2.14
CA LYS A 259 -9.45 11.79 2.53
C LYS A 259 -9.37 12.05 4.03
N LEU A 260 -9.28 10.99 4.84
CA LEU A 260 -9.19 11.06 6.30
C LEU A 260 -7.80 11.42 6.82
N VAL A 261 -6.74 11.16 6.03
CA VAL A 261 -5.36 11.16 6.54
C VAL A 261 -4.35 11.83 5.65
N ASP A 262 -4.61 11.88 4.33
CA ASP A 262 -3.70 12.50 3.38
C ASP A 262 -3.94 14.01 3.28
N ASN A 263 -2.85 14.75 3.03
CA ASN A 263 -2.94 16.19 2.79
C ASN A 263 -3.78 16.46 1.52
N PRO A 264 -4.92 17.18 1.61
CA PRO A 264 -5.77 17.50 0.47
C PRO A 264 -5.03 18.22 -0.68
N ASP A 265 -4.01 19.03 -0.37
CA ASP A 265 -3.20 19.74 -1.37
C ASP A 265 -2.39 18.79 -2.25
N CYS A 266 -2.15 17.55 -1.79
CA CYS A 266 -1.53 16.48 -2.56
C CYS A 266 -2.59 15.57 -3.19
N LEU A 267 -3.50 15.09 -2.33
CA LEU A 267 -4.41 13.98 -2.60
C LEU A 267 -5.21 14.15 -3.91
N TYR A 268 -5.88 15.28 -4.09
CA TYR A 268 -6.77 15.47 -5.24
C TYR A 268 -6.01 15.62 -6.57
N SER A 269 -4.86 16.28 -6.53
CA SER A 269 -4.01 16.42 -7.73
C SER A 269 -3.41 15.07 -8.13
N GLU A 270 -3.00 14.26 -7.15
CA GLU A 270 -2.50 12.91 -7.39
C GLU A 270 -3.61 11.99 -7.90
N TRP A 271 -4.81 12.07 -7.33
CA TRP A 271 -5.96 11.27 -7.77
C TRP A 271 -6.35 11.59 -9.21
N ALA A 272 -6.43 12.88 -9.56
CA ALA A 272 -6.67 13.31 -10.92
C ALA A 272 -5.59 12.79 -11.91
N ARG A 273 -4.32 12.76 -11.49
CA ARG A 273 -3.22 12.21 -12.31
C ARG A 273 -3.33 10.70 -12.49
N HIS A 274 -3.69 9.96 -11.43
CA HIS A 274 -3.92 8.52 -11.49
C HIS A 274 -5.05 8.18 -12.46
N ALA A 275 -6.22 8.81 -12.29
CA ALA A 275 -7.38 8.61 -13.15
C ALA A 275 -7.08 8.98 -14.62
N ALA A 276 -6.36 10.08 -14.86
CA ALA A 276 -5.94 10.48 -16.20
C ALA A 276 -4.99 9.48 -16.86
N TRP A 277 -4.08 8.89 -16.09
CA TRP A 277 -3.17 7.85 -16.59
C TRP A 277 -3.93 6.59 -17.01
N ARG A 278 -4.87 6.11 -16.18
CA ARG A 278 -5.71 4.95 -16.49
C ARG A 278 -6.57 5.18 -17.72
N ALA A 279 -7.28 6.31 -17.76
CA ALA A 279 -8.13 6.67 -18.89
C ALA A 279 -7.32 6.80 -20.20
N ARG A 280 -6.11 7.36 -20.14
CA ARG A 280 -5.20 7.41 -21.31
C ARG A 280 -4.92 6.00 -21.84
N GLY A 281 -4.54 5.04 -20.99
CA GLY A 281 -4.25 3.68 -21.42
C GLY A 281 -5.46 2.93 -22.00
N ARG A 282 -6.66 3.19 -21.46
CA ARG A 282 -7.92 2.67 -22.02
C ARG A 282 -8.24 3.29 -23.38
N LEU A 283 -8.07 4.61 -23.53
CA LEU A 283 -8.28 5.31 -24.80
C LEU A 283 -7.28 4.86 -25.87
N ASP A 284 -6.01 4.65 -25.50
CA ASP A 284 -4.98 4.13 -26.42
C ASP A 284 -5.38 2.73 -26.92
N SER A 285 -5.84 1.84 -26.02
CA SER A 285 -6.37 0.52 -26.41
C SER A 285 -7.53 0.60 -27.40
N LEU A 286 -8.44 1.56 -27.25
CA LEU A 286 -9.53 1.78 -28.21
C LEU A 286 -9.01 2.28 -29.56
N ILE A 287 -8.05 3.21 -29.58
CA ILE A 287 -7.45 3.72 -30.82
C ILE A 287 -6.79 2.60 -31.62
N GLU A 288 -6.11 1.68 -30.93
CA GLU A 288 -5.38 0.58 -31.55
C GLU A 288 -6.29 -0.59 -31.96
N GLY A 289 -7.32 -0.90 -31.17
CA GLY A 289 -8.05 -2.17 -31.24
C GLY A 289 -9.53 -2.08 -31.61
N LEU A 290 -10.15 -0.90 -31.65
CA LEU A 290 -11.59 -0.79 -31.87
C LEU A 290 -11.99 -1.22 -33.29
N ALA A 291 -12.70 -2.34 -33.40
CA ALA A 291 -13.14 -2.89 -34.67
C ALA A 291 -14.25 -2.03 -35.33
N PHE A 292 -14.25 -1.97 -36.66
CA PHE A 292 -15.35 -1.34 -37.41
C PHE A 292 -16.68 -2.06 -37.12
N SER A 293 -17.65 -1.32 -36.61
CA SER A 293 -18.99 -1.82 -36.30
C SER A 293 -20.05 -0.77 -36.63
N SER A 294 -21.24 -1.21 -37.04
CA SER A 294 -22.42 -0.36 -37.14
C SER A 294 -23.22 -0.31 -35.83
N ASP A 295 -22.82 -1.09 -34.82
CA ASP A 295 -23.42 -1.08 -33.49
C ASP A 295 -22.99 0.16 -32.71
N LYS A 296 -23.81 1.21 -32.82
CA LYS A 296 -23.57 2.50 -32.16
C LYS A 296 -23.58 2.38 -30.64
N THR A 297 -24.37 1.47 -30.09
CA THR A 297 -24.49 1.29 -28.64
C THR A 297 -23.20 0.68 -28.09
N ALA A 298 -22.70 -0.38 -28.73
CA ALA A 298 -21.43 -0.99 -28.32
C ALA A 298 -20.26 0.01 -28.38
N ILE A 299 -20.14 0.78 -29.46
CA ILE A 299 -19.08 1.80 -29.59
C ILE A 299 -19.19 2.88 -28.51
N ALA A 300 -20.40 3.33 -28.18
CA ALA A 300 -20.60 4.31 -27.12
C ALA A 300 -20.20 3.74 -25.74
N THR A 301 -20.57 2.49 -25.45
CA THR A 301 -20.21 1.82 -24.19
C THR A 301 -18.69 1.66 -24.03
N GLU A 302 -17.96 1.32 -25.09
CA GLU A 302 -16.49 1.25 -25.08
C GLU A 302 -15.88 2.62 -24.71
N LEU A 303 -16.35 3.69 -25.35
CA LEU A 303 -15.87 5.06 -25.06
C LEU A 303 -16.22 5.50 -23.63
N GLU A 304 -17.43 5.22 -23.15
CA GLU A 304 -17.84 5.52 -21.78
C GLU A 304 -16.97 4.77 -20.76
N SER A 305 -16.69 3.48 -21.01
CA SER A 305 -15.83 2.66 -20.16
C SER A 305 -14.38 3.18 -20.12
N ALA A 306 -13.87 3.68 -21.24
CA ALA A 306 -12.50 4.21 -21.32
C ALA A 306 -12.29 5.50 -20.53
N VAL A 307 -13.35 6.26 -20.24
CA VAL A 307 -13.29 7.51 -19.46
C VAL A 307 -13.89 7.38 -18.07
N GLU A 308 -14.28 6.17 -17.65
CA GLU A 308 -14.98 5.97 -16.38
C GLU A 308 -14.12 6.34 -15.17
N ASP A 309 -12.81 6.05 -15.20
CA ASP A 309 -11.88 6.44 -14.12
C ASP A 309 -11.90 7.98 -13.89
N ILE A 310 -12.01 8.79 -14.95
CA ILE A 310 -12.15 10.25 -14.83
C ILE A 310 -13.49 10.63 -14.20
N ARG A 311 -14.58 9.97 -14.61
CA ARG A 311 -15.92 10.26 -14.09
C ARG A 311 -16.01 9.95 -12.61
N VAL A 312 -15.48 8.80 -12.19
CA VAL A 312 -15.36 8.39 -10.79
C VAL A 312 -14.53 9.40 -10.02
N ALA A 313 -13.33 9.73 -10.51
CA ALA A 313 -12.47 10.69 -9.81
C ALA A 313 -13.10 12.08 -9.64
N VAL A 314 -13.81 12.58 -10.66
CA VAL A 314 -14.55 13.85 -10.56
C VAL A 314 -15.69 13.75 -9.53
N ALA A 315 -16.41 12.63 -9.48
CA ALA A 315 -17.47 12.43 -8.50
C ALA A 315 -16.89 12.40 -7.08
N GLU A 316 -15.82 11.64 -6.86
CA GLU A 316 -15.18 11.53 -5.56
C GLU A 316 -14.51 12.84 -5.10
N ILE A 317 -13.89 13.62 -5.98
CA ILE A 317 -13.32 14.94 -5.62
C ILE A 317 -14.41 15.91 -5.16
N ARG A 318 -15.63 15.79 -5.71
CA ARG A 318 -16.79 16.63 -5.35
C ARG A 318 -17.58 16.10 -4.16
N ASP A 319 -17.25 14.90 -3.70
CA ASP A 319 -17.94 14.26 -2.61
C ASP A 319 -17.40 14.74 -1.26
N ASP A 320 -18.28 15.41 -0.51
CA ASP A 320 -18.03 15.98 0.82
C ASP A 320 -18.62 15.10 1.94
N ASP A 321 -19.03 13.86 1.65
CA ASP A 321 -19.64 12.97 2.63
C ASP A 321 -18.69 12.65 3.81
N THR A 322 -19.30 12.35 4.97
CA THR A 322 -18.54 11.92 6.16
C THR A 322 -18.08 10.48 5.97
N ILE A 323 -16.77 10.25 6.10
CA ILE A 323 -16.15 8.94 5.86
C ILE A 323 -15.64 8.35 7.17
N THR A 324 -15.75 7.03 7.32
CA THR A 324 -15.12 6.25 8.40
C THR A 324 -14.04 5.34 7.81
N MET A 325 -12.89 5.26 8.45
CA MET A 325 -11.77 4.45 7.96
C MET A 325 -12.09 2.95 8.09
N GLU A 326 -11.87 2.18 7.02
CA GLU A 326 -12.12 0.74 7.02
C GLU A 326 -11.09 0.00 7.90
N HIS A 327 -11.56 -0.72 8.91
CA HIS A 327 -10.78 -1.69 9.71
C HIS A 327 -11.70 -2.67 10.45
N TYR A 328 -11.15 -3.79 10.91
CA TYR A 328 -11.93 -4.88 11.51
C TYR A 328 -12.05 -4.83 13.05
N GLU A 329 -11.44 -3.85 13.71
CA GLU A 329 -11.44 -3.75 15.18
C GLU A 329 -12.36 -2.62 15.67
N LYS A 330 -13.53 -2.94 16.22
CA LYS A 330 -14.43 -1.93 16.82
C LYS A 330 -13.90 -1.44 18.17
N SER A 331 -14.10 -0.16 18.47
CA SER A 331 -13.82 0.38 19.81
C SER A 331 -14.75 -0.27 20.85
N SER A 332 -14.20 -0.73 21.96
CA SER A 332 -14.94 -1.33 23.07
C SER A 332 -15.82 -0.34 23.85
N THR A 333 -15.97 0.91 23.38
CA THR A 333 -16.76 1.96 24.01
C THR A 333 -18.25 1.96 23.62
N GLU A 334 -18.68 1.17 22.64
CA GLU A 334 -20.10 1.11 22.24
C GLU A 334 -20.92 0.01 22.93
N SER A 335 -20.33 -0.82 23.81
CA SER A 335 -21.08 -1.88 24.52
C SER A 335 -21.69 -1.43 25.87
N VAL A 336 -21.75 -0.12 26.15
CA VAL A 336 -22.39 0.42 27.37
C VAL A 336 -23.46 1.45 26.99
N ALA A 337 -24.38 1.06 26.11
CA ALA A 337 -25.62 1.80 25.89
C ALA A 337 -26.73 0.85 25.42
N SER A 338 -27.04 -0.17 26.21
CA SER A 338 -28.34 -0.86 26.18
C SER A 338 -28.50 -1.72 27.42
N ASN A 339 -29.09 -1.11 28.45
CA ASN A 339 -29.94 -1.78 29.43
C ASN A 339 -31.16 -0.88 29.66
#